data_AF-A0A485MVN1-F1
#
_entry.id   AF-A0A485MVN1-F1
#
_cell.length_a   1.000
_cell.length_b   1.000
_cell.length_c   1.000
_cell.angle_alpha   90.00
_cell.angle_beta   90.00
_cell.angle_gamma   90.00
#
_symmetry.space_group_name_H-M   'P 1'
#
loop_
_entity.id
_entity.type
_entity.pdbx_description
1 polymer ?
#
loop_
_entity_poly.entity_id
_entity_poly.type
_entity_poly.pdbx_seq_one_letter_code
_entity_poly.pdbx_strand_id
1 'polypeptide(L)'
;MDQHRSLRNKIACRQCHNKPGWQQQLKLMKDQSAAQNRARNKTRYGRLCPKWVYDSVTMWKSKNILYVITKPDVYKSLASDTYIVLGEAKARALS
;
A
#
# COMPACT_ATOMS: atom_id res chain seq x y z
N MET A 1 -19.41 -36.24 -50.20
CA MET A 1 -19.39 -36.76 -48.82
C MET A 1 -18.05 -36.39 -48.23
N ASP A 2 -18.10 -35.77 -47.04
CA ASP A 2 -17.04 -35.56 -46.05
C ASP A 2 -15.71 -34.92 -46.49
N GLN A 3 -15.33 -33.80 -45.86
CA GLN A 3 -14.57 -33.84 -44.60
C GLN A 3 -14.17 -32.42 -44.15
N HIS A 4 -14.53 -32.12 -42.89
CA HIS A 4 -13.77 -31.30 -41.94
C HIS A 4 -13.15 -29.96 -42.39
N ARG A 5 -13.73 -28.85 -41.91
CA ARG A 5 -12.93 -27.74 -41.35
C ARG A 5 -13.49 -27.29 -40.01
N SER A 6 -12.95 -27.90 -38.95
CA SER A 6 -13.19 -27.59 -37.56
C SER A 6 -12.99 -26.10 -37.28
N LEU A 7 -14.08 -25.39 -36.99
CA LEU A 7 -14.07 -24.09 -36.34
C LEU A 7 -13.62 -24.28 -34.88
N ARG A 8 -12.32 -24.34 -34.66
CA ARG A 8 -11.75 -24.02 -33.35
C ARG A 8 -10.95 -22.75 -33.49
N ASN A 9 -11.67 -21.63 -33.34
CA ASN A 9 -11.09 -20.33 -33.11
C ASN A 9 -10.08 -20.46 -31.97
N LYS A 10 -8.80 -20.38 -32.35
CA LYS A 10 -7.66 -20.32 -31.45
C LYS A 10 -7.77 -19.00 -30.68
N ILE A 11 -8.37 -19.05 -29.49
CA ILE A 11 -8.02 -18.07 -28.48
C ILE A 11 -6.54 -18.34 -28.20
N ALA A 12 -5.67 -17.49 -28.76
CA ALA A 12 -4.29 -17.47 -28.39
C ALA A 12 -4.24 -17.18 -26.89
N CYS A 13 -4.02 -18.22 -26.08
CA CYS A 13 -3.51 -18.05 -24.74
C CYS A 13 -2.25 -17.20 -24.92
N ARG A 14 -2.34 -15.91 -24.58
CA ARG A 14 -1.17 -15.07 -24.38
C ARG A 14 -0.32 -15.82 -23.39
N GLN A 15 0.73 -16.43 -23.88
CA GLN A 15 1.63 -17.16 -23.03
C GLN A 15 2.24 -16.14 -22.06
N CYS A 16 1.91 -16.28 -20.78
CA CYS A 16 2.48 -15.50 -19.69
C CYS A 16 3.91 -16.01 -19.43
N HIS A 17 4.81 -15.80 -20.38
CA HIS A 17 6.22 -16.18 -20.28
C HIS A 17 7.02 -15.14 -19.50
N ASN A 18 6.68 -15.02 -18.22
CA ASN A 18 7.55 -14.54 -17.15
C ASN A 18 6.67 -14.45 -15.91
N LYS A 19 6.37 -15.60 -15.30
CA LYS A 19 5.72 -15.59 -13.99
C LYS A 19 6.78 -15.13 -12.97
N PRO A 20 6.54 -14.02 -12.27
CA PRO A 20 7.45 -13.60 -11.20
C PRO A 20 7.57 -14.75 -10.20
N GLY A 21 8.79 -15.01 -9.71
CA GLY A 21 8.99 -15.93 -8.60
C GLY A 21 8.09 -15.55 -7.41
N TRP A 22 7.71 -16.52 -6.58
CA TRP A 22 6.73 -16.31 -5.49
C TRP A 22 7.01 -15.09 -4.61
N GLN A 23 8.29 -14.79 -4.37
CA GLN A 23 8.74 -13.60 -3.63
C GLN A 23 8.38 -12.29 -4.34
N GLN A 24 8.59 -12.24 -5.65
CA GLN A 24 8.29 -11.08 -6.48
C GLN A 24 6.76 -10.90 -6.60
N GLN A 25 5.99 -11.98 -6.70
CA GLN A 25 4.53 -11.91 -6.69
C GLN A 25 4.01 -11.39 -5.35
N LEU A 26 4.55 -11.88 -4.22
CA LEU A 26 4.19 -11.39 -2.89
C LEU A 26 4.51 -9.91 -2.71
N LYS A 27 5.66 -9.45 -3.23
CA LYS A 27 6.04 -8.04 -3.21
C LYS A 27 5.04 -7.18 -3.99
N LEU A 28 4.68 -7.59 -5.20
CA LEU A 28 3.70 -6.89 -6.04
C LEU A 28 2.32 -6.79 -5.34
N MET A 29 1.87 -7.86 -4.69
CA MET A 29 0.60 -7.87 -3.96
C MET A 29 0.63 -6.91 -2.75
N LYS A 30 1.74 -6.86 -2.02
CA LYS A 30 1.94 -5.91 -0.90
C LYS A 30 1.93 -4.46 -1.39
N ASP A 31 2.65 -4.18 -2.48
CA ASP A 31 2.75 -2.83 -3.05
C ASP A 31 1.38 -2.34 -3.57
N GLN A 32 0.61 -3.22 -4.23
CA GLN A 32 -0.75 -2.92 -4.67
C GLN A 32 -1.69 -2.62 -3.49
N SER A 33 -1.63 -3.43 -2.42
CA SER A 33 -2.43 -3.20 -1.22
C SER A 33 -2.09 -1.86 -0.56
N ALA A 34 -0.80 -1.53 -0.46
CA ALA A 34 -0.35 -0.26 0.10
C ALA A 34 -0.82 0.95 -0.75
N ALA A 35 -0.74 0.85 -2.08
CA ALA A 35 -1.23 1.88 -2.99
C ALA A 35 -2.75 2.10 -2.87
N GLN A 36 -3.53 1.02 -2.82
CA GLN A 36 -4.98 1.08 -2.64
C GLN A 36 -5.37 1.72 -1.30
N ASN A 37 -4.69 1.37 -0.21
CA ASN A 37 -4.94 1.95 1.11
C ASN A 37 -4.60 3.43 1.16
N ARG A 38 -3.49 3.86 0.53
CA ARG A 38 -3.15 5.28 0.40
C ARG A 38 -4.24 6.05 -0.34
N ALA A 39 -4.73 5.54 -1.47
CA ALA A 39 -5.78 6.19 -2.24
C ALA A 39 -7.08 6.33 -1.43
N ARG A 40 -7.50 5.27 -0.72
CA ARG A 40 -8.68 5.29 0.14
C ARG A 40 -8.56 6.28 1.29
N ASN A 41 -7.42 6.28 1.97
CA ASN A 41 -7.19 7.17 3.11
C ASN A 41 -7.09 8.64 2.69
N LYS A 42 -6.48 8.93 1.53
CA LYS A 42 -6.46 10.28 0.97
C LYS A 42 -7.87 10.80 0.69
N THR A 43 -8.75 9.96 0.14
CA THR A 43 -10.15 10.32 -0.10
C THR A 43 -10.92 10.52 1.21
N ARG A 44 -10.73 9.64 2.19
CA ARG A 44 -11.43 9.71 3.49
C ARG A 44 -11.00 10.92 4.32
N TYR A 45 -9.70 11.09 4.54
CA TYR A 45 -9.19 12.10 5.46
C TYR A 45 -8.88 13.42 4.77
N GLY A 46 -8.52 13.42 3.48
CA GLY A 46 -8.16 14.65 2.76
C GLY A 46 -9.31 15.62 2.53
N ARG A 47 -10.57 15.18 2.62
CA ARG A 47 -11.75 16.06 2.56
C ARG A 47 -12.14 16.62 3.93
N LEU A 48 -11.76 15.95 5.02
CA LEU A 48 -12.23 16.23 6.37
C LEU A 48 -11.17 16.92 7.24
N CYS A 49 -9.89 16.64 6.97
CA CYS A 49 -8.78 17.06 7.79
C CYS A 49 -7.68 17.69 6.90
N PRO A 50 -7.16 18.87 7.24
CA PRO A 50 -5.98 19.41 6.57
C PRO A 50 -4.78 18.47 6.72
N LYS A 51 -4.01 18.35 5.62
CA LYS A 51 -2.77 17.59 5.59
C LYS A 51 -1.61 18.47 6.03
N TRP A 52 -0.81 17.96 6.95
CA TRP A 52 0.41 18.57 7.45
C TRP A 52 1.62 17.78 6.95
N VAL A 53 2.70 18.50 6.66
CA VAL A 53 3.95 17.91 6.16
C VAL A 53 4.97 17.94 7.29
N TYR A 54 5.44 16.75 7.67
CA TYR A 54 6.52 16.55 8.63
C TYR A 54 7.57 15.63 8.02
N ASP A 55 8.84 15.81 8.38
CA ASP A 55 9.92 14.94 7.88
C ASP A 55 9.88 13.55 8.51
N SER A 56 9.52 13.48 9.80
CA SER A 56 9.35 12.22 10.52
C SER A 56 8.42 12.38 11.71
N VAL A 57 7.71 11.30 12.03
CA VAL A 57 6.95 11.18 13.28
C VAL A 57 7.46 9.97 14.04
N THR A 58 7.58 10.15 15.34
CA THR A 58 8.15 9.17 16.26
C THR A 58 7.14 8.90 17.37
N MET A 59 6.78 7.63 17.56
CA MET A 59 5.78 7.21 18.53
C MET A 59 6.38 6.22 19.52
N TRP A 60 6.32 6.56 20.82
CA TRP A 60 6.84 5.74 21.90
C TRP A 60 5.79 4.74 22.36
N LYS A 61 6.15 3.45 22.40
CA LYS A 61 5.32 2.41 23.02
C LYS A 61 5.75 2.15 24.47
N SER A 62 7.06 2.12 24.69
CA SER A 62 7.69 1.97 26.01
C SER A 62 9.06 2.64 25.97
N LYS A 63 9.75 2.70 27.12
CA LYS A 63 11.09 3.33 27.22
C LYS A 63 12.11 2.79 26.21
N ASN A 64 11.93 1.55 25.75
CA ASN A 64 12.91 0.88 24.90
C ASN A 64 12.35 0.57 23.50
N ILE A 65 11.07 0.87 23.22
CA ILE A 65 10.43 0.56 21.93
C ILE A 65 9.85 1.83 21.32
N LEU A 66 10.36 2.15 20.14
CA LEU A 66 10.03 3.34 19.38
C LEU A 66 9.62 2.97 17.96
N TYR A 67 8.55 3.58 17.46
CA TYR A 67 8.17 3.49 16.06
C TYR A 67 8.55 4.79 15.34
N VAL A 68 9.37 4.66 14.30
CA VAL A 68 9.79 5.79 13.47
C VAL A 68 9.09 5.68 12.12
N ILE A 69 8.37 6.73 11.75
CA ILE A 69 7.71 6.86 10.45
C ILE A 69 8.43 7.96 9.68
N THR A 70 9.11 7.61 8.59
CA THR A 70 9.82 8.55 7.72
C THR A 70 8.87 9.09 6.66
N LYS A 71 8.79 10.41 6.50
CA LYS A 71 7.89 11.12 5.57
C LYS A 71 6.40 10.69 5.71
N PRO A 72 5.81 10.86 6.91
CA PRO A 72 4.41 10.52 7.13
C PRO A 72 3.46 11.48 6.42
N ASP A 73 2.28 10.95 6.08
CA ASP A 73 1.11 11.75 5.76
C ASP A 73 0.32 11.97 7.05
N VAL A 74 0.36 13.20 7.58
CA VAL A 74 -0.29 13.55 8.85
C VAL A 74 -1.55 14.38 8.56
N TYR A 75 -2.66 13.98 9.19
CA TYR A 75 -3.93 14.69 9.13
C TYR A 75 -4.34 15.09 10.54
N LYS A 76 -4.71 16.36 10.74
CA LYS A 76 -5.23 16.86 12.04
C LYS A 76 -6.72 17.14 11.92
N SER A 77 -7.50 16.66 12.89
CA SER A 77 -8.91 17.07 13.04
C SER A 77 -8.99 18.55 13.40
N LEU A 78 -9.93 19.30 12.82
CA LEU A 78 -10.18 20.69 13.21
C LEU A 78 -11.01 20.80 14.50
N ALA A 79 -11.77 19.76 14.84
CA ALA A 79 -12.67 19.75 15.99
C ALA A 79 -12.02 19.19 17.26
N SER A 80 -10.87 18.53 17.15
CA SER A 80 -10.20 17.84 18.26
C SER A 80 -8.68 17.75 18.04
N ASP A 81 -7.92 17.56 19.12
CA ASP A 81 -6.48 17.27 19.03
C ASP A 81 -6.19 15.79 18.68
N THR A 82 -6.90 15.30 17.66
CA THR A 82 -6.72 13.96 17.12
C THR A 82 -5.88 14.03 15.85
N TYR A 83 -4.82 13.22 15.81
CA TYR A 83 -3.89 13.11 14.69
C TYR A 83 -4.00 11.72 14.06
N ILE A 84 -4.05 11.69 12.73
CA ILE A 84 -3.99 10.46 11.95
C ILE A 84 -2.66 10.49 11.19
N VAL A 85 -1.78 9.56 11.52
CA VAL A 85 -0.44 9.46 10.94
C VAL A 85 -0.41 8.22 10.05
N LEU A 86 -0.20 8.42 8.75
CA LEU A 86 -0.11 7.34 7.78
C LEU A 86 1.30 7.25 7.22
N GLY A 87 1.89 6.06 7.23
CA GLY A 87 3.21 5.83 6.68
C GLY A 87 3.75 4.47 7.06
N GLU A 88 4.92 4.13 6.52
CA GLU A 88 5.63 2.93 6.92
C GLU A 88 6.31 3.17 8.28
N ALA A 89 5.92 2.39 9.28
CA ALA A 89 6.50 2.46 10.60
C ALA A 89 7.61 1.41 10.74
N LYS A 90 8.79 1.85 11.17
CA LYS A 90 9.91 0.97 11.51
C LYS A 90 10.05 0.92 13.02
N ALA A 91 9.99 -0.29 13.57
CA ALA A 91 10.27 -0.52 14.97
C ALA A 91 11.77 -0.39 15.22
N ARG A 92 12.14 0.39 16.23
CA ARG A 92 13.50 0.54 16.73
C ARG A 92 13.49 0.17 18.21
N ALA A 93 14.44 -0.69 18.60
CA ALA A 93 14.78 -0.91 19.99
C ALA A 93 15.83 0.13 20.40
N LEU A 94 15.61 0.78 21.52
CA LEU A 94 16.63 1.61 22.17
C LEU A 94 17.40 0.68 23.10
N SER A 95 18.63 0.38 22.69
CA SER A 95 19.62 -0.36 23.46
C SER A 95 20.35 0.55 24.40
#